data_AF-A0A816A8B5-F1
#
_entry.id   AF-A0A816A8B5-F1
#
_cell.length_a   1.000
_cell.length_b   1.000
_cell.length_c   1.000
_cell.angle_alpha   90.00
_cell.angle_beta   90.00
_cell.angle_gamma   90.00
#
_symmetry.space_group_name_H-M   'P 1'
#
loop_
_entity.id
_entity.type
_entity.pdbx_description
1 polymer ?
#
loop_
_entity_poly.entity_id
_entity_poly.type
_entity_poly.pdbx_seq_one_letter_code
_entity_poly.pdbx_strand_id
1 'polypeptide(L)'
;AAIEQQMSMTGASMFWLDALQDCKLDQSLSLPFDRYRLSNEHRTGRGTTISSDFGQDLSHDFLIHASSNNISLEQLALATYYVFLFKLTNGENDLCIGINTHGRYRDELNSIIGMFVNAIPLRCQLDPHLSFHKFTKRVQNNMINCMKYSYFPLQRILNQHPNISNPVFLDTSLEFISYKSNNAIMIGDSQLVPAPFPFNMNEDERL
;
A
#
# COMPACT_ATOMS: atom_id res chain seq x y z
N ALA A 1 7.07 17.44 23.58
CA ALA A 1 6.87 18.88 23.34
C ALA A 1 6.92 19.25 21.85
N ALA A 2 8.06 19.14 21.14
CA ALA A 2 8.13 19.52 19.70
C ALA A 2 7.40 18.57 18.73
N ILE A 3 7.35 17.27 19.03
CA ILE A 3 6.66 16.26 18.19
C ILE A 3 5.12 16.38 18.31
N GLU A 4 4.59 16.80 19.47
CA GLU A 4 3.14 17.00 19.66
C GLU A 4 2.58 18.17 18.84
N GLN A 5 3.40 19.19 18.53
CA GLN A 5 3.00 20.27 17.63
C GLN A 5 2.93 19.84 16.16
N GLN A 6 3.56 18.73 15.75
CA GLN A 6 3.56 18.25 14.36
C GLN A 6 2.37 17.35 14.00
N MET A 7 1.71 16.71 14.98
CA MET A 7 0.62 15.75 14.73
C MET A 7 -0.75 16.34 15.01
N SER A 8 -1.07 17.48 14.38
CA SER A 8 -2.38 18.11 14.52
C SER A 8 -3.49 17.19 13.97
N MET A 9 -4.44 16.82 14.82
CA MET A 9 -5.61 16.02 14.41
C MET A 9 -6.56 16.80 13.51
N THR A 10 -6.67 18.12 13.72
CA THR A 10 -7.48 19.00 12.86
C THR A 10 -6.86 19.12 11.47
N GLY A 11 -5.53 19.31 11.40
CA GLY A 11 -4.80 19.37 10.13
C GLY A 11 -4.94 18.08 9.32
N ALA A 12 -4.74 16.92 9.97
CA ALA A 12 -4.93 15.63 9.34
C ALA A 12 -6.38 15.40 8.88
N SER A 13 -7.36 15.79 9.70
CA SER A 13 -8.78 15.68 9.35
C SER A 13 -9.10 16.46 8.08
N MET A 14 -8.64 17.72 7.96
CA MET A 14 -8.87 18.53 6.76
C MET A 14 -8.16 17.95 5.53
N PHE A 15 -6.93 17.47 5.70
CA PHE A 15 -6.18 16.83 4.61
C PHE A 15 -6.93 15.62 4.06
N TRP A 16 -7.42 14.71 4.91
CA TRP A 16 -8.11 13.51 4.45
C TRP A 16 -9.46 13.81 3.79
N LEU A 17 -10.18 14.83 4.26
CA LEU A 17 -11.39 15.33 3.59
C LEU A 17 -11.09 15.83 2.16
N ASP A 18 -10.01 16.60 1.99
CA ASP A 18 -9.58 17.14 0.70
C ASP A 18 -9.04 16.04 -0.24
N ALA A 19 -8.15 15.18 0.26
CA ALA A 19 -7.54 14.12 -0.54
C ALA A 19 -8.56 13.12 -1.11
N LEU A 20 -9.67 12.91 -0.40
CA LEU A 20 -10.75 11.98 -0.78
C LEU A 20 -12.00 12.70 -1.32
N GLN A 21 -11.93 14.02 -1.54
CA GLN A 21 -13.05 14.80 -2.06
C GLN A 21 -13.48 14.30 -3.45
N ASP A 22 -14.76 14.03 -3.65
CA ASP A 22 -15.30 13.47 -4.91
C ASP A 22 -14.75 12.09 -5.28
N CYS A 23 -13.98 11.45 -4.41
CA CYS A 23 -13.56 10.06 -4.59
C CYS A 23 -14.81 9.18 -4.41
N LYS A 24 -15.09 8.35 -5.41
CA LYS A 24 -16.19 7.38 -5.37
C LYS A 24 -15.82 6.19 -4.51
N LEU A 25 -15.75 6.41 -3.21
CA LEU A 25 -15.32 5.42 -2.26
C LEU A 25 -16.35 4.29 -2.04
N ASP A 26 -17.55 4.40 -2.58
CA ASP A 26 -18.63 3.41 -2.55
C ASP A 26 -18.72 2.57 -3.84
N GLN A 27 -18.07 2.99 -4.92
CA GLN A 27 -18.12 2.34 -6.23
C GLN A 27 -16.97 1.36 -6.41
N SER A 28 -17.21 0.05 -6.22
CA SER A 28 -16.19 -0.98 -6.45
C SER A 28 -15.52 -0.87 -7.82
N LEU A 29 -14.20 -1.08 -7.84
CA LEU A 29 -13.40 -1.13 -9.06
C LEU A 29 -13.94 -2.19 -10.02
N SER A 30 -13.95 -1.88 -11.32
CA SER A 30 -14.42 -2.80 -12.37
C SER A 30 -13.35 -3.84 -12.73
N LEU A 31 -12.91 -4.63 -11.74
CA LEU A 31 -11.95 -5.71 -11.93
C LEU A 31 -12.59 -6.88 -12.71
N PRO A 32 -11.82 -7.60 -13.54
CA PRO A 32 -12.30 -8.75 -14.29
C PRO A 32 -12.44 -9.95 -13.36
N PHE A 33 -13.57 -10.06 -12.67
CA PHE A 33 -13.87 -11.19 -11.80
C PHE A 33 -14.36 -12.39 -12.62
N ASP A 34 -13.82 -13.58 -12.32
CA ASP A 34 -14.27 -14.83 -12.93
C ASP A 34 -15.66 -15.29 -12.46
N ARG A 35 -16.14 -14.73 -11.34
CA ARG A 35 -17.40 -15.10 -10.68
C ARG A 35 -18.13 -13.85 -10.18
N TYR A 36 -19.44 -13.96 -10.03
CA TYR A 36 -20.24 -12.88 -9.45
C TYR A 36 -19.75 -12.55 -8.05
N ARG A 37 -19.54 -11.26 -7.79
CA ARG A 37 -19.11 -10.76 -6.49
C ARG A 37 -20.28 -10.88 -5.51
N LEU A 38 -20.10 -11.64 -4.43
CA LEU A 38 -21.08 -11.72 -3.34
C LEU A 38 -21.26 -10.32 -2.71
N SER A 39 -22.44 -10.06 -2.15
CA SER A 39 -22.66 -8.81 -1.42
C SER A 39 -21.64 -8.70 -0.29
N ASN A 40 -21.20 -7.47 0.02
CA ASN A 40 -20.12 -7.23 0.97
C ASN A 40 -20.45 -7.70 2.41
N GLU A 41 -21.73 -7.96 2.74
CA GLU A 41 -22.15 -8.60 4.00
C GLU A 41 -21.69 -10.06 4.12
N HIS A 42 -21.30 -10.69 3.01
CA HIS A 42 -20.89 -12.09 2.92
C HIS A 42 -19.41 -12.25 2.55
N ARG A 43 -18.53 -11.35 3.03
CA ARG A 43 -17.06 -11.54 2.86
C ARG A 43 -16.65 -12.84 3.56
N THR A 44 -16.29 -13.83 2.74
CA THR A 44 -16.04 -15.18 3.23
C THR A 44 -14.68 -15.38 3.90
N GLY A 45 -13.75 -14.42 3.75
CA GLY A 45 -12.36 -14.56 4.18
C GLY A 45 -11.52 -15.55 3.37
N ARG A 46 -12.14 -16.33 2.47
CA ARG A 46 -11.41 -17.31 1.64
C ARG A 46 -10.55 -16.61 0.59
N GLY A 47 -9.33 -17.08 0.45
CA GLY A 47 -8.37 -16.58 -0.53
C GLY A 47 -7.33 -17.63 -0.92
N THR A 48 -6.52 -17.29 -1.92
CA THR A 48 -5.33 -18.06 -2.31
C THR A 48 -4.19 -17.09 -2.54
N THR A 49 -2.96 -17.58 -2.42
CA THR A 49 -1.75 -16.79 -2.69
C THR A 49 -1.10 -17.29 -3.96
N ILE A 50 -0.71 -16.35 -4.83
CA ILE A 50 0.14 -16.62 -5.98
C ILE A 50 1.45 -15.88 -5.74
N SER A 51 2.56 -16.61 -5.76
CA SER A 51 3.89 -16.05 -5.61
C SER A 51 4.61 -16.06 -6.96
N SER A 52 5.38 -15.02 -7.23
CA SER A 52 6.17 -14.91 -8.45
C SER A 52 7.49 -14.22 -8.14
N ASP A 53 8.57 -14.80 -8.67
CA ASP A 53 9.90 -14.21 -8.65
C ASP A 53 10.12 -13.46 -9.98
N PHE A 54 10.49 -12.19 -9.89
CA PHE A 54 10.74 -11.33 -11.05
C PHE A 54 12.16 -11.48 -11.62
N GLY A 55 13.02 -12.27 -10.98
CA GLY A 55 14.41 -12.49 -11.39
C GLY A 55 15.33 -11.32 -11.03
N GLN A 56 16.63 -11.58 -11.11
CA GLN A 56 17.66 -10.60 -10.74
C GLN A 56 17.74 -9.44 -11.73
N ASP A 57 17.67 -9.71 -13.03
CA ASP A 57 17.83 -8.69 -14.07
C ASP A 57 16.74 -7.61 -13.96
N LEU A 58 15.47 -8.02 -13.93
CA LEU A 58 14.36 -7.07 -13.80
C LEU A 58 14.40 -6.33 -12.45
N SER A 59 14.73 -7.01 -11.36
CA SER A 59 14.88 -6.38 -10.05
C SER A 59 16.00 -5.34 -10.04
N HIS A 60 17.11 -5.62 -10.72
CA HIS A 60 18.25 -4.72 -10.87
C HIS A 60 17.89 -3.49 -11.71
N ASP A 61 17.22 -3.70 -12.84
CA ASP A 61 16.73 -2.61 -13.69
C ASP A 61 15.73 -1.72 -12.94
N PHE A 62 14.87 -2.32 -12.12
CA PHE A 62 13.91 -1.60 -11.29
C PHE A 62 14.60 -0.73 -10.23
N LEU A 63 15.67 -1.23 -9.60
CA LEU A 63 16.54 -0.49 -8.67
C LEU A 63 17.25 0.68 -9.37
N ILE A 64 17.85 0.43 -10.54
CA ILE A 64 18.51 1.47 -11.34
C ILE A 64 17.50 2.53 -11.76
N HIS A 65 16.31 2.13 -12.18
CA HIS A 65 15.27 3.06 -12.59
C HIS A 65 14.83 3.95 -11.43
N ALA A 66 14.60 3.37 -10.25
CA ALA A 66 14.21 4.12 -9.07
C ALA A 66 15.29 5.15 -8.66
N SER A 67 16.54 4.71 -8.59
CA SER A 67 17.68 5.56 -8.22
C SER A 67 17.92 6.69 -9.23
N SER A 68 17.93 6.38 -10.53
CA SER A 68 18.14 7.37 -11.61
C SER A 68 17.05 8.44 -11.64
N ASN A 69 15.84 8.12 -11.18
CA ASN A 69 14.71 9.05 -11.14
C ASN A 69 14.48 9.70 -9.77
N ASN A 70 15.35 9.48 -8.78
CA ASN A 70 15.21 9.99 -7.41
C ASN A 70 13.83 9.65 -6.80
N ILE A 71 13.43 8.38 -6.87
CA ILE A 71 12.20 7.84 -6.26
C ILE A 71 12.54 6.59 -5.45
N SER A 72 11.72 6.27 -4.44
CA SER A 72 11.87 4.99 -3.73
C SER A 72 11.32 3.83 -4.55
N LEU A 73 11.78 2.60 -4.24
CA LEU A 73 11.23 1.38 -4.84
C LEU A 73 9.73 1.24 -4.61
N GLU A 74 9.28 1.58 -3.40
CA GLU A 74 7.86 1.57 -3.05
C GLU A 74 7.06 2.54 -3.93
N GLN A 75 7.56 3.75 -4.15
CA GLN A 75 6.92 4.74 -5.02
C GLN A 75 6.83 4.25 -6.48
N LEU A 76 7.87 3.59 -6.97
CA LEU A 76 7.87 3.01 -8.32
C LEU A 76 6.93 1.80 -8.42
N ALA A 77 6.92 0.92 -7.43
CA ALA A 77 6.03 -0.24 -7.35
C ALA A 77 4.57 0.22 -7.31
N LEU A 78 4.29 1.24 -6.51
CA LEU A 78 2.99 1.87 -6.41
C LEU A 78 2.52 2.48 -7.72
N ALA A 79 3.38 3.24 -8.42
CA ALA A 79 3.04 3.77 -9.74
C ALA A 79 2.78 2.66 -10.76
N THR A 80 3.58 1.60 -10.73
CA THR A 80 3.40 0.41 -11.58
C THR A 80 2.06 -0.28 -11.27
N TYR A 81 1.70 -0.38 -10.00
CA TYR A 81 0.44 -0.98 -9.55
C TYR A 81 -0.79 -0.18 -10.00
N TYR A 82 -0.77 1.15 -9.90
CA TYR A 82 -1.86 1.97 -10.45
C TYR A 82 -2.01 1.81 -11.96
N VAL A 83 -0.90 1.75 -12.72
CA VAL A 83 -0.96 1.51 -14.17
C VAL A 83 -1.49 0.10 -14.48
N PHE A 84 -1.11 -0.89 -13.68
CA PHE A 84 -1.64 -2.25 -13.78
C PHE A 84 -3.16 -2.26 -13.55
N LEU A 85 -3.63 -1.65 -12.47
CA LEU A 85 -5.06 -1.55 -12.17
C LEU A 85 -5.82 -0.79 -13.26
N PHE A 86 -5.31 0.36 -13.72
CA PHE A 86 -5.91 1.14 -14.81
C PHE A 86 -6.11 0.31 -16.08
N LYS A 87 -5.11 -0.50 -16.45
CA LYS A 87 -5.23 -1.41 -17.60
C LYS A 87 -6.21 -2.54 -17.34
N LEU A 88 -6.22 -3.07 -16.11
CA LEU A 88 -7.06 -4.19 -15.71
C LEU A 88 -8.55 -3.81 -15.61
N THR A 89 -8.86 -2.58 -15.18
CA THR A 89 -10.21 -2.01 -15.09
C THR A 89 -10.67 -1.35 -16.39
N ASN A 90 -9.94 -1.60 -17.49
CA ASN A 90 -10.30 -1.12 -18.82
C ASN A 90 -10.39 0.41 -18.93
N GLY A 91 -9.53 1.14 -18.21
CA GLY A 91 -9.36 2.58 -18.30
C GLY A 91 -9.94 3.40 -17.15
N GLU A 92 -10.36 2.78 -16.04
CA GLU A 92 -10.79 3.52 -14.86
C GLU A 92 -9.65 4.38 -14.32
N ASN A 93 -9.86 5.70 -14.28
CA ASN A 93 -8.79 6.68 -14.13
C ASN A 93 -8.82 7.43 -12.79
N ASP A 94 -9.74 7.12 -11.88
CA ASP A 94 -9.75 7.61 -10.50
C ASP A 94 -9.72 6.41 -9.56
N LEU A 95 -8.51 6.03 -9.13
CA LEU A 95 -8.27 4.78 -8.40
C LEU A 95 -7.89 5.08 -6.95
N CYS A 96 -8.54 4.41 -6.00
CA CYS A 96 -8.20 4.50 -4.60
C CYS A 96 -7.85 3.11 -4.06
N ILE A 97 -6.62 2.94 -3.56
CA ILE A 97 -6.10 1.68 -3.03
C ILE A 97 -5.71 1.84 -1.57
N GLY A 98 -5.65 0.74 -0.84
CA GLY A 98 -5.13 0.73 0.54
C GLY A 98 -3.61 0.63 0.55
N ILE A 99 -2.97 1.38 1.44
CA ILE A 99 -1.57 1.15 1.84
C ILE A 99 -1.50 1.00 3.35
N ASN A 100 -0.58 0.16 3.82
CA ASN A 100 -0.34 -0.07 5.24
C ASN A 100 0.86 0.76 5.69
N THR A 101 0.71 1.50 6.78
CA THR A 101 1.83 2.18 7.43
C THR A 101 2.23 1.44 8.69
N HIS A 102 3.51 1.50 9.06
CA HIS A 102 4.01 0.81 10.26
C HIS A 102 3.34 1.28 11.56
N GLY A 103 2.77 2.50 11.57
CA GLY A 103 2.05 3.06 12.71
C GLY A 103 2.88 3.40 13.95
N ARG A 104 4.20 3.27 13.86
CA ARG A 104 5.17 3.58 14.92
C ARG A 104 5.66 5.02 14.77
N TYR A 105 4.76 5.98 14.99
CA TYR A 105 5.06 7.41 14.79
C TYR A 105 5.86 8.06 15.92
N ARG A 106 6.09 7.33 17.02
CA ARG A 106 6.90 7.77 18.15
C ARG A 106 8.00 6.75 18.40
N ASP A 107 9.18 7.25 18.72
CA ASP A 107 10.36 6.40 18.92
C ASP A 107 10.16 5.38 20.03
N GLU A 108 9.38 5.71 21.06
CA GLU A 108 9.07 4.82 22.18
C GLU A 108 8.35 3.53 21.72
N LEU A 109 7.64 3.60 20.58
CA LEU A 109 6.87 2.48 20.05
C LEU A 109 7.72 1.50 19.25
N ASN A 110 8.97 1.83 18.91
CA ASN A 110 9.80 1.00 18.03
C ASN A 110 10.12 -0.37 18.63
N SER A 111 10.28 -0.46 19.95
CA SER A 111 10.63 -1.69 20.66
C SER A 111 9.44 -2.44 21.26
N ILE A 112 8.21 -1.96 21.03
CA ILE A 112 7.00 -2.55 21.61
C ILE A 112 6.42 -3.61 20.67
N ILE A 113 6.14 -4.79 21.21
CA ILE A 113 5.38 -5.83 20.51
C ILE A 113 3.90 -5.46 20.59
N GLY A 114 3.25 -5.29 19.44
CA GLY A 114 1.84 -4.91 19.36
C GLY A 114 1.39 -4.62 17.93
N MET A 115 0.07 -4.48 17.75
CA MET A 115 -0.54 -4.09 16.47
C MET A 115 -0.53 -2.57 16.33
N PHE A 116 0.38 -2.07 15.50
CA PHE A 116 0.49 -0.63 15.21
C PHE A 116 0.05 -0.26 13.81
N VAL A 117 -0.03 -1.24 12.89
CA VAL A 117 -0.30 -0.98 11.47
C VAL A 117 -1.57 -0.15 11.29
N ASN A 118 -1.47 0.93 10.51
CA ASN A 118 -2.62 1.73 10.11
C ASN A 118 -2.80 1.65 8.60
N ALA A 119 -3.97 1.24 8.15
CA ALA A 119 -4.31 1.27 6.73
C ALA A 119 -4.85 2.67 6.37
N ILE A 120 -4.32 3.27 5.31
CA ILE A 120 -4.78 4.56 4.80
C ILE A 120 -5.10 4.44 3.31
N PRO A 121 -6.12 5.19 2.82
CA PRO A 121 -6.40 5.26 1.40
C PRO A 121 -5.31 6.06 0.69
N LEU A 122 -4.98 5.63 -0.52
CA LEU A 122 -4.19 6.38 -1.46
C LEU A 122 -4.96 6.48 -2.76
N ARG A 123 -5.48 7.68 -3.02
CA ARG A 123 -6.20 8.00 -4.26
C ARG A 123 -5.25 8.55 -5.30
N CYS A 124 -5.33 8.07 -6.53
CA CYS A 124 -4.60 8.61 -7.65
C CYS A 124 -5.50 8.74 -8.88
N GLN A 125 -5.50 9.92 -9.47
CA GLN A 125 -6.14 10.16 -10.76
C GLN A 125 -5.11 10.02 -11.88
N LEU A 126 -5.34 9.06 -12.77
CA LEU A 126 -4.51 8.76 -13.92
C LEU A 126 -4.94 9.62 -15.11
N ASP A 127 -3.96 10.11 -15.86
CA ASP A 127 -4.18 10.74 -17.15
C ASP A 127 -3.47 9.87 -18.21
N PRO A 128 -4.19 9.24 -19.15
CA PRO A 128 -3.59 8.36 -20.15
C PRO A 128 -2.65 9.09 -21.12
N HIS A 129 -2.70 10.43 -21.17
CA HIS A 129 -1.79 11.25 -21.98
C HIS A 129 -0.50 11.62 -21.24
N LEU A 130 -0.40 11.33 -19.93
CA LEU A 130 0.76 11.62 -19.13
C LEU A 130 1.84 10.56 -19.34
N SER A 131 3.10 10.98 -19.49
CA SER A 131 4.21 10.01 -19.52
C SER A 131 4.34 9.30 -18.17
N PHE A 132 4.77 8.04 -18.19
CA PHE A 132 4.98 7.25 -16.97
C PHE A 132 5.90 7.97 -15.98
N HIS A 133 6.98 8.60 -16.45
CA HIS A 133 7.86 9.39 -15.59
C HIS A 133 7.13 10.50 -14.82
N LYS A 134 6.31 11.30 -15.51
CA LYS A 134 5.52 12.36 -14.88
C LYS A 134 4.47 11.79 -13.92
N PHE A 135 3.86 10.67 -14.29
CA PHE A 135 2.91 9.96 -13.42
C PHE A 135 3.57 9.48 -12.13
N THR A 136 4.73 8.83 -12.22
CA THR A 136 5.48 8.37 -11.04
C THR A 136 5.87 9.51 -10.11
N LYS A 137 6.19 10.70 -10.65
CA LYS A 137 6.40 11.91 -9.82
C LYS A 137 5.13 12.39 -9.13
N ARG A 138 3.96 12.30 -9.78
CA ARG A 138 2.67 12.59 -9.14
C ARG A 138 2.39 11.61 -8.00
N VAL A 139 2.62 10.31 -8.23
CA VAL A 139 2.47 9.26 -7.21
C VAL A 139 3.42 9.49 -6.03
N GLN A 140 4.70 9.79 -6.30
CA GLN A 140 5.69 10.14 -5.28
C GLN A 140 5.20 11.30 -4.40
N ASN A 141 4.79 12.42 -5.01
CA ASN A 141 4.34 13.60 -4.27
C ASN A 141 3.09 13.31 -3.45
N ASN A 142 2.13 12.59 -4.03
CA ASN A 142 0.89 12.20 -3.36
C ASN A 142 1.19 11.32 -2.14
N MET A 143 2.01 10.28 -2.32
CA MET A 143 2.41 9.39 -1.25
C MET A 143 3.12 10.16 -0.13
N ILE A 144 4.07 11.05 -0.44
CA ILE A 144 4.75 11.88 0.57
C ILE A 144 3.73 12.71 1.37
N ASN A 145 2.72 13.28 0.72
CA ASN A 145 1.70 14.08 1.39
C ASN A 145 0.79 13.22 2.27
N CYS A 146 0.32 12.07 1.80
CA CYS A 146 -0.47 11.13 2.60
C CYS A 146 0.32 10.61 3.80
N MET A 147 1.61 10.31 3.62
CA MET A 147 2.46 9.81 4.70
C MET A 147 2.64 10.82 5.84
N LYS A 148 2.62 12.14 5.57
CA LYS A 148 2.65 13.17 6.62
C LYS A 148 1.46 13.06 7.59
N TYR A 149 0.31 12.58 7.12
CA TYR A 149 -0.92 12.46 7.90
C TYR A 149 -1.35 11.00 8.13
N SER A 150 -0.44 10.06 7.89
CA SER A 150 -0.67 8.61 8.04
C SER A 150 -1.04 8.19 9.46
N TYR A 151 -0.72 9.01 10.46
CA TYR A 151 -1.08 8.78 11.86
C TYR A 151 -2.57 8.95 12.16
N PHE A 152 -3.33 9.50 11.23
CA PHE A 152 -4.76 9.67 11.40
C PHE A 152 -5.46 8.31 11.30
N PRO A 153 -6.22 7.88 12.33
CA PRO A 153 -6.79 6.54 12.35
C PRO A 153 -7.76 6.30 11.20
N LEU A 154 -7.68 5.11 10.58
CA LEU A 154 -8.62 4.66 9.55
C LEU A 154 -10.09 4.94 9.92
N GLN A 155 -10.50 4.57 11.14
CA GLN A 155 -11.87 4.77 11.62
C GLN A 155 -12.31 6.24 11.57
N ARG A 156 -11.38 7.19 11.79
CA ARG A 156 -11.69 8.61 11.67
C ARG A 156 -11.83 9.05 10.22
N ILE A 157 -11.04 8.49 9.30
CA ILE A 157 -11.21 8.69 7.85
C ILE A 157 -12.60 8.19 7.43
N LEU A 158 -12.99 6.99 7.85
CA LEU A 158 -14.30 6.42 7.51
C LEU A 158 -15.46 7.26 8.09
N ASN A 159 -15.33 7.77 9.31
CA ASN A 159 -16.34 8.63 9.91
C ASN A 159 -16.54 9.97 9.19
N GLN A 160 -15.56 10.42 8.37
CA GLN A 160 -15.73 11.59 7.50
C GLN A 160 -16.63 11.30 6.30
N HIS A 161 -16.90 10.02 6.02
CA HIS A 161 -17.70 9.58 4.90
C HIS A 161 -18.75 8.54 5.35
N PRO A 162 -19.74 8.95 6.17
CA PRO A 162 -20.64 8.06 6.91
C PRO A 162 -21.58 7.21 6.02
N ASN A 163 -21.73 7.57 4.75
CA ASN A 163 -22.57 6.83 3.80
C ASN A 163 -21.83 5.66 3.14
N ILE A 164 -20.58 5.42 3.50
CA ILE A 164 -19.77 4.33 2.94
C ILE A 164 -19.75 3.16 3.90
N SER A 165 -20.49 2.11 3.57
CA SER A 165 -20.43 0.86 4.34
C SER A 165 -19.21 0.01 3.96
N ASN A 166 -18.68 0.16 2.74
CA ASN A 166 -17.56 -0.64 2.23
C ASN A 166 -16.67 0.20 1.31
N PRO A 167 -15.59 0.77 1.82
CA PRO A 167 -14.73 1.63 1.03
C PRO A 167 -13.90 0.86 0.01
N VAL A 168 -13.85 1.36 -1.24
CA VAL A 168 -13.16 0.73 -2.38
C VAL A 168 -11.68 0.46 -2.17
N PHE A 169 -11.01 1.29 -1.36
CA PHE A 169 -9.58 1.11 -1.05
C PHE A 169 -9.31 -0.12 -0.16
N LEU A 170 -10.35 -0.79 0.34
CA LEU A 170 -10.25 -2.09 1.00
C LEU A 170 -10.50 -3.28 0.04
N ASP A 171 -10.73 -3.01 -1.25
CA ASP A 171 -10.82 -4.05 -2.29
C ASP A 171 -9.45 -4.43 -2.84
N THR A 172 -8.53 -3.47 -2.89
CA THR A 172 -7.17 -3.63 -3.39
C THR A 172 -6.21 -2.87 -2.51
N SER A 173 -5.08 -3.51 -2.20
CA SER A 173 -3.98 -2.88 -1.48
C SER A 173 -2.64 -3.25 -2.10
N LEU A 174 -1.66 -2.39 -1.90
CA LEU A 174 -0.26 -2.70 -2.17
C LEU A 174 0.51 -2.60 -0.86
N GLU A 175 1.24 -3.67 -0.55
CA GLU A 175 2.19 -3.70 0.56
C GLU A 175 3.59 -3.90 -0.02
N PHE A 176 4.51 -3.00 0.36
CA PHE A 176 5.90 -3.07 -0.05
C PHE A 176 6.78 -3.22 1.19
N ILE A 177 7.37 -4.40 1.34
CA ILE A 177 8.27 -4.70 2.46
C ILE A 177 9.66 -4.89 1.91
N SER A 178 10.55 -3.96 2.27
CA SER A 178 11.99 -4.14 2.04
C SER A 178 12.62 -4.68 3.32
N TYR A 179 13.06 -5.92 3.25
CA TYR A 179 14.00 -6.42 4.24
C TYR A 179 15.36 -5.84 3.88
N LYS A 180 15.95 -5.09 4.81
CA LYS A 180 17.41 -4.96 4.77
C LYS A 180 17.93 -6.39 4.91
N SER A 181 18.58 -6.89 3.87
CA SER A 181 19.44 -8.07 3.98
C SER A 181 20.58 -7.68 4.93
N ASN A 182 20.28 -7.69 6.22
CA ASN A 182 21.26 -7.37 7.23
C ASN A 182 21.89 -8.67 7.64
N ASN A 183 23.12 -8.82 7.14
CA ASN A 183 24.25 -9.48 7.75
C ASN A 183 23.97 -10.90 8.19
N ALA A 184 24.48 -11.83 7.38
CA ALA A 184 25.14 -13.01 7.89
C ALA A 184 25.44 -12.93 9.39
N ILE A 185 24.62 -13.59 10.23
CA ILE A 185 24.83 -13.56 11.67
C ILE A 185 26.02 -14.48 11.92
N MET A 186 27.15 -13.92 12.33
CA MET A 186 28.31 -14.71 12.68
C MET A 186 28.11 -15.30 14.08
N ILE A 187 28.15 -16.63 14.19
CA ILE A 187 28.20 -17.35 15.46
C ILE A 187 29.57 -18.04 15.52
N GLY A 188 30.53 -17.41 16.21
CA GLY A 188 31.93 -17.83 16.17
C GLY A 188 32.46 -17.81 14.75
N ASP A 189 32.96 -18.95 14.27
CA ASP A 189 33.49 -19.10 12.90
C ASP A 189 32.41 -19.47 11.87
N SER A 190 31.14 -19.58 12.28
CA SER A 190 30.03 -19.99 11.42
C SER A 190 29.16 -18.80 10.98
N GLN A 191 28.71 -18.82 9.73
CA GLN A 191 27.88 -17.78 9.12
C GLN A 191 26.43 -18.25 8.97
N LEU A 192 25.48 -17.59 9.63
CA LEU A 192 24.04 -17.80 9.39
C LEU A 192 23.57 -16.90 8.26
N VAL A 193 23.29 -17.50 7.11
CA VAL A 193 22.69 -16.79 5.96
C VAL A 193 21.19 -17.06 5.95
N PRO A 194 20.34 -16.03 5.73
CA PRO A 194 18.92 -16.26 5.50
C PRO A 194 18.72 -17.22 4.33
N ALA A 195 18.12 -18.38 4.58
CA ALA A 195 17.71 -19.31 3.54
C ALA A 195 16.24 -19.06 3.20
N PRO A 196 15.84 -19.07 1.92
CA PRO A 196 14.44 -19.00 1.54
C PRO A 196 13.70 -20.18 2.17
N PHE A 197 12.68 -19.88 2.96
CA PHE A 197 11.81 -20.90 3.53
C PHE A 197 10.72 -21.23 2.49
N PRO A 198 10.60 -22.48 2.03
CA PRO A 198 9.51 -22.86 1.13
C PRO A 198 8.20 -22.83 1.91
N PHE A 199 7.46 -21.72 1.79
CA PHE A 199 6.13 -21.59 2.39
C PHE A 199 5.10 -22.34 1.52
N ASN A 200 5.11 -23.67 1.60
CA ASN A 200 4.03 -24.50 1.06
C ASN A 200 2.95 -24.62 2.14
N MET A 201 1.95 -23.74 2.10
CA MET A 201 0.67 -24.04 2.75
C MET A 201 0.05 -25.21 1.98
N ASN A 202 0.06 -26.40 2.57
CA ASN A 202 -0.67 -27.54 2.02
C ASN A 202 -2.16 -27.20 1.94
N GLU A 203 -2.86 -27.70 0.92
CA GLU A 203 -4.30 -27.43 0.74
C GLU A 203 -5.14 -27.85 1.96
N ASP A 204 -4.62 -28.76 2.80
CA ASP A 204 -5.26 -29.25 4.02
C ASP A 204 -5.20 -28.28 5.22
N GLU A 205 -4.41 -27.20 5.17
CA GLU A 205 -4.34 -26.17 6.23
C GLU A 205 -5.26 -24.96 5.97
N ARG A 206 -6.07 -25.02 4.90
CA ARG A 206 -7.13 -24.05 4.63
C ARG A 206 -8.37 -24.38 5.47
N LEU A 207 -8.40 -23.89 6.72
CA LEU A 207 -9.62 -23.85 7.55
C LEU A 207 -10.69 -22.93 6.95
#